data_AF-A0A212T8Y6-F1
#
_entry.id   AF-A0A212T8Y6-F1
#
_cell.length_a   1.000
_cell.length_b   1.000
_cell.length_c   1.000
_cell.angle_alpha   90.00
_cell.angle_beta   90.00
_cell.angle_gamma   90.00
#
_symmetry.space_group_name_H-M   'P 1'
#
loop_
_entity.id
_entity.type
_entity.pdbx_description
1 polymer ?
#
loop_
_entity_poly.entity_id
_entity_poly.type
_entity_poly.pdbx_seq_one_letter_code
_entity_poly.pdbx_strand_id
1 'polypeptide(L)'
;MDRLDELARGLQRLPQALELATEQVVRDNTAFLEDANTEQLSQGKDSTGKDITPEYADLTRTLKEIKGQPTDRVTLRDKGDFYTSIVANLGGKQFEMVATDPKSDELQEKYGEEILGLTEDTLEEFRQDYVKPELLEKTRSILGV
;
A
#
# COMPACT_ATOMS: atom_id res chain seq x y z
N MET A 1 -15.99 32.43 -26.63
CA MET A 1 -16.76 31.23 -26.26
C MET A 1 -17.41 31.52 -24.94
N ASP A 2 -18.64 31.06 -24.72
CA ASP A 2 -19.36 31.30 -23.47
C ASP A 2 -18.68 30.50 -22.33
N ARG A 3 -18.64 31.04 -21.12
CA ARG A 3 -18.15 30.34 -19.92
C ARG A 3 -18.88 29.01 -19.71
N LEU A 4 -20.14 28.93 -20.11
CA LEU A 4 -20.94 27.70 -20.09
C LEU A 4 -20.33 26.62 -21.00
N ASP A 5 -19.85 26.98 -22.19
CA ASP A 5 -19.22 26.04 -23.12
C ASP A 5 -17.89 25.51 -22.57
N GLU A 6 -17.10 26.37 -21.90
CA GLU A 6 -15.84 25.98 -21.26
C GLU A 6 -16.07 24.98 -20.14
N LEU A 7 -17.04 25.24 -19.26
CA LEU A 7 -17.42 24.33 -18.17
C LEU A 7 -17.93 22.99 -18.72
N ALA A 8 -18.78 23.00 -19.76
CA ALA A 8 -19.27 21.78 -20.38
C ALA A 8 -18.12 20.91 -20.93
N ARG A 9 -17.14 21.51 -21.60
CA ARG A 9 -15.93 20.80 -22.08
C ARG A 9 -15.01 20.37 -20.95
N GLY A 10 -14.93 21.13 -19.86
CA GLY A 10 -14.21 20.75 -18.65
C GLY A 10 -14.79 19.46 -18.06
N LEU A 11 -16.11 19.44 -17.83
CA LEU A 11 -16.83 18.28 -17.30
C LEU A 11 -16.69 17.02 -18.17
N GLN A 12 -16.69 17.16 -19.51
CA GLN A 12 -16.48 16.03 -20.42
C GLN A 12 -15.09 15.38 -20.27
N ARG A 13 -14.06 16.17 -19.95
CA ARG A 13 -12.67 15.69 -19.81
C ARG A 13 -12.34 15.24 -18.39
N LEU A 14 -13.15 15.65 -17.42
CA LEU A 14 -12.90 15.44 -16.00
C LEU A 14 -12.71 13.96 -15.63
N PRO A 15 -13.56 13.01 -16.07
CA PRO A 15 -13.41 11.60 -15.68
C PRO A 15 -12.03 11.03 -16.04
N GLN A 16 -11.60 11.18 -17.30
CA GLN A 16 -10.31 10.67 -17.76
C GLN A 16 -9.14 11.35 -17.05
N ALA A 17 -9.26 12.65 -16.77
CA ALA A 17 -8.20 13.38 -16.10
C ALA A 17 -8.07 13.01 -14.62
N LEU A 18 -9.17 12.71 -13.94
CA LEU A 18 -9.16 12.23 -12.55
C LEU A 18 -8.63 10.80 -12.46
N GLU A 19 -8.95 9.93 -13.42
CA GLU A 19 -8.37 8.59 -13.51
C GLU A 19 -6.83 8.68 -13.64
N LEU A 20 -6.34 9.48 -14.59
CA LEU A 20 -4.90 9.68 -14.79
C LEU A 20 -4.22 10.32 -13.56
N ALA A 21 -4.87 11.29 -12.92
CA ALA A 21 -4.35 11.90 -11.70
C ALA A 21 -4.27 10.89 -10.56
N THR A 22 -5.28 10.03 -10.40
CA THR A 22 -5.27 8.97 -9.37
C THR A 22 -4.11 8.00 -9.60
N GLU A 23 -3.92 7.52 -10.83
CA GLU A 23 -2.80 6.64 -11.16
C GLU A 23 -1.44 7.31 -10.86
N GLN A 24 -1.33 8.60 -11.22
CA GLN A 24 -0.11 9.37 -10.99
C GLN A 24 0.20 9.53 -9.49
N VAL A 25 -0.80 9.84 -8.66
CA VAL A 25 -0.62 9.94 -7.20
C VAL A 25 -0.12 8.62 -6.63
N VAL A 26 -0.74 7.50 -6.99
CA VAL A 26 -0.30 6.18 -6.51
C VAL A 26 1.13 5.92 -6.93
N ARG A 27 1.46 6.20 -8.19
CA ARG A 27 2.81 6.00 -8.75
C ARG A 27 3.87 6.85 -8.06
N ASP A 28 3.53 8.10 -7.74
CA ASP A 28 4.47 9.03 -7.10
C ASP A 28 4.66 8.77 -5.61
N ASN A 29 3.78 7.96 -5.00
CA ASN A 29 3.76 7.69 -3.57
C ASN A 29 3.87 6.19 -3.24
N THR A 30 4.43 5.36 -4.14
CA THR A 30 4.62 3.93 -3.87
C THR A 30 5.49 3.68 -2.64
N ALA A 31 6.50 4.52 -2.41
CA ALA A 31 7.37 4.42 -1.24
C ALA A 31 6.58 4.48 0.08
N PHE A 32 5.58 5.37 0.19
CA PHE A 32 4.71 5.41 1.36
C PHE A 32 3.94 4.10 1.55
N LEU A 33 3.38 3.56 0.46
CA LEU A 33 2.61 2.31 0.49
C LEU A 33 3.48 1.10 0.88
N GLU A 34 4.69 1.03 0.33
CA GLU A 34 5.68 -0.02 0.61
C GLU A 34 6.17 0.05 2.06
N ASP A 35 6.57 1.25 2.51
CA ASP A 35 7.00 1.50 3.88
C ASP A 35 5.88 1.17 4.87
N ALA A 36 4.64 1.58 4.60
CA ALA A 36 3.52 1.31 5.47
C ALA A 36 3.21 -0.19 5.62
N ASN A 37 3.30 -0.98 4.53
CA ASN A 37 3.14 -2.43 4.61
C ASN A 37 4.26 -3.05 5.46
N THR A 38 5.51 -2.62 5.27
CA THR A 38 6.65 -3.17 6.05
C THR A 38 6.59 -2.79 7.53
N GLU A 39 6.15 -1.57 7.85
CA GLU A 39 5.96 -1.11 9.23
C GLU A 39 4.87 -1.93 9.93
N GLN A 40 3.74 -2.16 9.27
CA GLN A 40 2.65 -3.03 9.77
C GLN A 40 3.14 -4.45 10.06
N LEU A 41 3.91 -5.05 9.15
CA LEU A 41 4.54 -6.36 9.37
C LEU A 41 5.51 -6.33 10.57
N SER A 42 6.25 -5.25 10.77
CA SER A 42 7.18 -5.11 11.89
C SER A 42 6.46 -5.11 13.25
N GLN A 43 5.21 -4.61 13.27
CA GLN A 43 4.32 -4.64 14.42
C GLN A 43 3.62 -5.99 14.59
N GLY A 44 3.81 -6.91 13.64
CA GLY A 44 3.24 -8.24 13.59
C GLY A 44 1.79 -8.27 13.12
N LYS A 45 1.40 -7.30 12.29
CA LYS A 45 0.03 -7.14 11.81
C LYS A 45 -0.09 -7.44 10.32
N ASP A 46 -1.20 -8.08 9.93
CA ASP A 46 -1.63 -8.22 8.54
C ASP A 46 -2.46 -7.01 8.07
N SER A 47 -2.80 -6.98 6.78
CA SER A 47 -3.60 -5.91 6.16
C SER A 47 -5.04 -5.83 6.70
N THR A 48 -5.49 -6.81 7.48
CA THR A 48 -6.76 -6.74 8.21
C THR A 48 -6.61 -6.14 9.61
N GLY A 49 -5.37 -5.79 10.01
CA GLY A 49 -5.02 -5.27 11.33
C GLY A 49 -4.92 -6.35 12.41
N LYS A 50 -4.97 -7.64 12.05
CA LYS A 50 -4.90 -8.77 12.98
C LYS A 50 -3.45 -9.20 13.18
N ASP A 51 -3.20 -9.88 14.29
CA ASP A 51 -1.89 -10.49 14.53
C ASP A 51 -1.63 -11.59 13.49
N ILE A 52 -0.42 -11.59 12.94
CA ILE A 52 0.03 -12.62 12.02
C ILE A 52 0.17 -13.93 12.78
N THR A 53 -0.62 -14.93 12.37
CA THR A 53 -0.66 -16.26 13.00
C THR A 53 -0.43 -17.36 11.96
N PRO A 54 0.11 -18.51 12.36
CA PRO A 54 0.47 -18.93 13.73
C PRO A 54 1.72 -18.23 14.28
N GLU A 55 1.88 -18.23 15.60
CA GLU A 55 3.10 -17.75 16.26
C GLU A 55 4.36 -18.51 15.80
N TYR A 56 5.54 -17.96 16.09
CA TYR A 56 6.79 -18.64 15.85
C TYR A 56 6.90 -19.95 16.62
N ALA A 57 7.37 -20.99 15.94
CA ALA A 57 7.78 -22.24 16.58
C ALA A 57 8.89 -21.98 17.63
N ASP A 58 8.99 -22.83 18.65
CA ASP A 58 9.95 -22.71 19.76
C ASP A 58 11.40 -22.53 19.29
N LEU A 59 11.79 -23.31 18.29
CA LEU A 59 13.12 -23.21 17.69
C LEU A 59 13.34 -21.84 17.05
N THR A 60 12.34 -21.33 16.32
CA THR A 60 12.41 -20.01 15.68
C THR A 60 12.49 -18.90 16.71
N ARG A 61 11.73 -18.99 17.82
CA ARG A 61 11.84 -18.03 18.94
C ARG A 61 13.25 -18.01 19.53
N THR A 62 13.80 -19.19 19.82
CA THR A 62 15.18 -19.32 20.36
C THR A 62 16.21 -18.71 19.40
N LEU A 63 16.12 -19.01 18.10
CA LEU A 63 17.02 -18.45 17.09
C LEU A 63 16.90 -16.93 16.97
N LYS A 64 15.69 -16.39 17.09
CA LYS A 64 15.43 -14.94 17.05
C LYS A 64 15.91 -14.24 18.31
N GLU A 65 15.75 -14.85 19.48
CA GLU A 65 16.29 -14.36 20.75
C GLU A 65 17.82 -14.22 20.69
N ILE A 66 18.51 -15.23 20.17
CA ILE A 66 19.98 -15.19 19.96
C ILE A 66 20.38 -14.03 19.03
N LYS A 67 19.55 -13.72 18.03
CA LYS A 67 19.75 -12.61 17.09
C LYS A 67 19.31 -11.25 17.65
N GLY A 68 18.74 -11.19 18.86
CA GLY A 68 18.15 -9.96 19.43
C GLY A 68 16.93 -9.46 18.65
N GLN A 69 16.21 -10.36 17.97
CA GLN A 69 15.01 -10.04 17.19
C GLN A 69 13.73 -10.26 18.01
N PRO A 70 12.61 -9.59 17.65
CA PRO A 70 11.33 -9.82 18.31
C PRO A 70 10.90 -11.29 18.27
N THR A 71 10.50 -11.81 19.42
CA THR A 71 10.01 -13.20 19.61
C THR A 71 8.55 -13.24 20.07
N ASP A 72 8.01 -12.10 20.49
CA ASP A 72 6.65 -11.88 20.99
C ASP A 72 5.61 -11.73 19.87
N ARG A 73 6.07 -11.54 18.63
CA ARG A 73 5.21 -11.37 17.44
C ARG A 73 5.89 -11.89 16.18
N VAL A 74 5.10 -12.27 15.19
CA VAL A 74 5.62 -12.65 13.87
C VAL A 74 5.86 -11.40 13.04
N THR A 75 7.11 -11.10 12.71
CA THR A 75 7.47 -9.91 11.91
C THR A 75 7.74 -10.21 10.44
N LEU A 76 7.87 -11.47 10.05
CA LEU A 76 8.39 -11.89 8.73
C LEU A 76 9.77 -11.32 8.36
N ARG A 77 10.49 -10.73 9.33
CA ARG A 77 11.81 -10.16 9.13
C ARG A 77 12.89 -11.10 9.66
N ASP A 78 13.78 -11.56 8.78
CA ASP A 78 15.04 -12.20 9.19
C ASP A 78 16.22 -11.29 8.88
N LYS A 79 16.58 -11.16 7.58
CA LYS A 79 17.61 -10.22 7.11
C LYS A 79 17.04 -8.96 6.44
N GLY A 80 15.76 -8.96 6.11
CA GLY A 80 15.08 -7.87 5.40
C GLY A 80 14.84 -8.12 3.91
N ASP A 81 15.27 -9.26 3.37
CA ASP A 81 15.08 -9.60 1.95
C ASP A 81 13.60 -9.56 1.53
N PHE A 82 12.73 -10.20 2.32
CA PHE A 82 11.29 -10.17 2.08
C PHE A 82 10.73 -8.75 2.09
N TYR A 83 11.12 -7.92 3.06
CA TYR A 83 10.64 -6.52 3.17
C TYR A 83 11.07 -5.70 1.95
N THR A 84 12.33 -5.83 1.53
CA THR A 84 12.88 -5.11 0.37
C THR A 84 12.21 -5.53 -0.94
N SER A 85 11.59 -6.71 -0.95
CA SER A 85 10.91 -7.25 -2.13
C SER A 85 9.47 -6.79 -2.27
N ILE A 86 8.88 -6.19 -1.22
CA ILE A 86 7.50 -5.68 -1.21
C ILE A 86 7.46 -4.41 -2.04
N VAL A 87 6.61 -4.41 -3.06
CA VAL A 87 6.44 -3.31 -4.00
C VAL A 87 4.96 -3.06 -4.28
N ALA A 88 4.60 -1.81 -4.51
CA ALA A 88 3.26 -1.48 -5.00
C ALA A 88 3.19 -1.74 -6.52
N ASN A 89 2.45 -2.76 -6.93
CA ASN A 89 2.21 -3.07 -8.34
C ASN A 89 0.97 -2.31 -8.83
N LEU A 90 1.17 -1.41 -9.79
CA LEU A 90 0.09 -0.66 -10.42
C LEU A 90 -0.47 -1.44 -11.61
N GLY A 91 -1.75 -1.79 -11.56
CA GLY A 91 -2.45 -2.57 -12.58
C GLY A 91 -3.82 -1.99 -12.93
N GLY A 92 -3.94 -1.35 -14.09
CA GLY A 92 -5.21 -0.80 -14.55
C GLY A 92 -5.71 0.33 -13.64
N LYS A 93 -6.88 0.14 -13.00
CA LYS A 93 -7.52 1.14 -12.11
C LYS A 93 -7.26 0.90 -10.62
N GLN A 94 -6.37 -0.03 -10.29
CA GLN A 94 -6.07 -0.42 -8.92
C GLN A 94 -4.58 -0.60 -8.73
N PHE A 95 -4.16 -0.66 -7.47
CA PHE A 95 -2.84 -1.16 -7.09
C PHE A 95 -3.01 -2.33 -6.14
N GLU A 96 -1.97 -3.13 -6.05
CA GLU A 96 -1.85 -4.25 -5.13
C GLU A 96 -0.43 -4.23 -4.55
N MET A 97 -0.28 -4.65 -3.29
CA MET A 97 1.03 -4.88 -2.73
C MET A 97 1.47 -6.30 -3.09
N VAL A 98 2.64 -6.45 -3.69
CA VAL A 98 3.20 -7.75 -4.07
C VAL A 98 4.62 -7.87 -3.54
N ALA A 99 5.07 -9.10 -3.29
CA ALA A 99 6.46 -9.37 -2.94
C ALA A 99 7.14 -10.18 -4.05
N THR A 100 8.33 -9.73 -4.45
CA THR A 100 9.14 -10.39 -5.49
C THR A 100 10.13 -11.43 -4.95
N ASP A 101 10.22 -11.60 -3.62
CA ASP A 101 11.06 -12.60 -2.99
C ASP A 101 10.53 -14.02 -3.30
N PRO A 102 11.39 -14.99 -3.64
CA PRO A 102 10.97 -16.38 -3.91
C PRO A 102 10.23 -17.06 -2.76
N LYS A 103 10.33 -16.56 -1.52
CA LYS A 103 9.62 -17.08 -0.35
C LYS A 103 8.20 -16.52 -0.22
N SER A 104 7.82 -15.55 -1.06
CA SER A 104 6.50 -14.89 -0.99
C SER A 104 5.36 -15.90 -0.97
N ASP A 105 5.39 -16.88 -1.88
CA ASP A 105 4.35 -17.90 -1.99
C ASP A 105 4.26 -18.76 -0.71
N GLU A 106 5.40 -19.20 -0.17
CA GLU A 106 5.45 -19.99 1.07
C GLU A 106 4.94 -19.19 2.28
N LEU A 107 5.28 -17.90 2.34
CA LEU A 107 4.83 -17.02 3.43
C LEU A 107 3.33 -16.76 3.35
N GLN A 108 2.79 -16.51 2.16
CA GLN A 108 1.35 -16.32 1.95
C GLN A 108 0.56 -17.61 2.20
N GLU A 109 1.07 -18.77 1.78
CA GLU A 109 0.46 -20.07 2.09
C GLU A 109 0.36 -20.29 3.61
N LYS A 110 1.40 -19.89 4.34
CA LYS A 110 1.48 -20.10 5.79
C LYS A 110 0.66 -19.09 6.61
N TYR A 111 0.71 -17.82 6.24
CA TYR A 111 0.20 -16.70 7.06
C TYR A 111 -1.00 -15.98 6.46
N GLY A 112 -1.41 -16.34 5.23
CA GLY A 112 -2.45 -15.66 4.47
C GLY A 112 -1.88 -14.68 3.45
N GLU A 113 -2.66 -14.42 2.40
CA GLU A 113 -2.34 -13.40 1.39
C GLU A 113 -2.34 -11.99 2.01
N GLU A 114 -3.08 -11.82 3.11
CA GLU A 114 -3.27 -10.57 3.83
C GLU A 114 -1.99 -10.01 4.46
N ILE A 115 -0.88 -10.78 4.51
CA ILE A 115 0.43 -10.24 4.89
C ILE A 115 0.95 -9.18 3.90
N LEU A 116 0.43 -9.19 2.67
CA LEU A 116 0.63 -8.16 1.67
C LEU A 116 -0.63 -7.29 1.58
N GLY A 117 -0.45 -5.98 1.66
CA GLY A 117 -1.52 -5.01 1.67
C GLY A 117 -1.43 -4.06 2.85
N LEU A 118 -2.42 -3.18 2.94
CA LEU A 118 -2.49 -2.12 3.94
C LEU A 118 -3.82 -2.21 4.68
N THR A 119 -3.81 -1.84 5.96
CA THR A 119 -5.04 -1.64 6.72
C THR A 119 -5.93 -0.55 6.13
N GLU A 120 -7.23 -0.65 6.37
CA GLU A 120 -8.20 0.36 5.93
C GLU A 120 -7.88 1.76 6.48
N ASP A 121 -7.37 1.84 7.71
CA ASP A 121 -6.95 3.13 8.32
C ASP A 121 -5.79 3.77 7.54
N THR A 122 -4.79 2.97 7.17
CA THR A 122 -3.64 3.44 6.37
C THR A 122 -4.09 3.85 4.96
N LEU A 123 -5.01 3.08 4.36
CA LEU A 123 -5.59 3.42 3.06
C LEU A 123 -6.43 4.71 3.13
N GLU A 124 -7.14 4.95 4.23
CA GLU A 124 -7.88 6.19 4.42
C GLU A 124 -6.94 7.40 4.58
N GLU A 125 -5.86 7.25 5.35
CA GLU A 125 -4.78 8.26 5.42
C GLU A 125 -4.26 8.57 4.01
N PHE A 126 -3.90 7.54 3.24
CA PHE A 126 -3.43 7.71 1.87
C PHE A 126 -4.44 8.47 0.98
N ARG A 127 -5.74 8.11 1.09
CA ARG A 127 -6.80 8.76 0.33
C ARG A 127 -6.99 10.23 0.72
N GLN A 128 -6.94 10.55 2.01
CA GLN A 128 -7.18 11.92 2.49
C GLN A 128 -5.97 12.84 2.24
N ASP A 129 -4.77 12.32 2.43
CA ASP A 129 -3.56 13.16 2.49
C ASP A 129 -2.84 13.25 1.15
N TYR A 130 -3.01 12.26 0.26
CA TYR A 130 -2.35 12.21 -1.04
C TYR A 130 -3.32 12.29 -2.21
N VAL A 131 -4.35 11.42 -2.24
CA VAL A 131 -5.24 11.33 -3.41
C VAL A 131 -6.17 12.54 -3.51
N LYS A 132 -6.91 12.83 -2.44
CA LYS A 132 -7.93 13.87 -2.45
C LYS A 132 -7.39 15.27 -2.78
N PRO A 133 -6.24 15.72 -2.24
CA PRO A 133 -5.69 17.03 -2.58
C PRO A 133 -5.34 17.15 -4.07
N GLU A 134 -4.70 16.13 -4.65
CA GLU A 134 -4.36 16.12 -6.08
C GLU A 134 -5.60 16.15 -6.96
N LEU A 135 -6.63 15.35 -6.65
CA LEU A 135 -7.87 15.33 -7.43
C LEU A 135 -8.61 16.67 -7.35
N LEU A 136 -8.58 17.34 -6.20
CA LEU A 136 -9.15 18.68 -6.04
C LEU A 136 -8.39 19.71 -6.88
N GLU A 137 -7.05 19.68 -6.85
CA GLU A 137 -6.23 20.56 -7.68
C GLU A 137 -6.48 20.32 -9.17
N LYS A 138 -6.50 19.05 -9.60
CA LYS A 138 -6.80 18.68 -10.98
C LYS A 138 -8.18 19.14 -11.43
N THR A 139 -9.18 18.99 -10.58
CA THR A 139 -10.55 19.43 -10.85
C THR A 139 -10.61 20.95 -11.04
N ARG A 140 -10.00 21.71 -10.13
CA ARG A 140 -9.90 23.17 -10.19
C ARG A 140 -9.23 23.64 -11.48
N SER A 141 -8.09 23.03 -11.81
CA SER A 141 -7.35 23.31 -13.04
C SER A 141 -8.21 23.09 -14.31
N ILE A 142 -8.97 22.00 -14.38
CA ILE A 142 -9.77 21.64 -15.56
C ILE A 142 -11.01 22.52 -15.71
N LEU A 143 -11.68 22.81 -14.60
CA LEU A 143 -12.88 23.66 -14.58
C LEU A 143 -12.54 25.15 -14.61
N GLY A 144 -11.26 25.51 -14.39
CA GLY A 144 -10.79 26.88 -14.29
C GLY A 144 -11.48 27.62 -13.14
N VAL A 145 -11.49 27.00 -11.95
CA VAL A 145 -12.09 27.52 -10.71
C VAL A 145 -11.11 27.49 -9.55
#